data_AF-T0GZQ9-F1
#
_entry.id   AF-T0GZQ9-F1
#
_cell.length_a   1.000
_cell.length_b   1.000
_cell.length_c   1.000
_cell.angle_alpha   90.00
_cell.angle_beta   90.00
_cell.angle_gamma   90.00
#
_symmetry.space_group_name_H-M   'P 1'
#
loop_
_entity.id
_entity.type
_entity.pdbx_description
1 polymer ?
#
loop_
_entity_poly.entity_id
_entity_poly.type
_entity_poly.pdbx_seq_one_letter_code
_entity_poly.pdbx_strand_id
1 'polypeptide(L)'
;MDRIEVKTKAAAEKAIKEGKPIHIVGGKFALALVGLGDIDIHVSADVSISLTDTRGVLVAKADSSPRIVTWGTSSPSIMTRDTSSPSIETRDTSSPSIETRDTSSPRIVTWGTSSPSINNSDNPVPLIFLSGFRWDITISATRMAIGCQDHELTRWWSFDDHHIEQMDSHALEFWRANKAHLQAICAATGRVATAEAVEA
;
A
#
# COMPACT_ATOMS: atom_id res chain seq x y z
N MET A 1 -15.23 -18.40 -8.92
CA MET A 1 -15.61 -19.50 -8.00
C MET A 1 -16.64 -18.97 -7.04
N ASP A 2 -17.75 -19.69 -6.89
CA ASP A 2 -18.80 -19.30 -5.95
C ASP A 2 -18.31 -19.51 -4.51
N ARG A 3 -18.47 -18.49 -3.66
CA ARG A 3 -17.92 -18.48 -2.30
C ARG A 3 -19.02 -18.74 -1.29
N ILE A 4 -18.71 -19.52 -0.25
CA ILE A 4 -19.68 -19.78 0.81
C ILE A 4 -19.69 -18.60 1.78
N GLU A 5 -20.86 -17.98 1.94
CA GLU A 5 -21.08 -17.02 3.02
C GLU A 5 -21.08 -17.73 4.38
N VAL A 6 -20.21 -17.28 5.28
CA VAL A 6 -20.09 -17.83 6.63
C VAL A 6 -20.21 -16.72 7.67
N LYS A 7 -20.95 -17.02 8.75
CA LYS A 7 -21.16 -16.10 9.89
C LYS A 7 -20.65 -16.65 11.22
N THR A 8 -20.16 -17.89 11.21
CA THR A 8 -19.72 -18.60 12.41
C THR A 8 -18.44 -19.38 12.14
N LYS A 9 -17.66 -19.60 13.21
CA LYS A 9 -16.44 -20.42 13.18
C LYS A 9 -16.69 -21.81 12.58
N ALA A 10 -17.73 -22.50 13.02
CA ALA A 10 -18.05 -23.85 12.56
C ALA A 10 -18.40 -23.92 11.07
N ALA A 11 -19.11 -22.91 10.55
CA ALA A 11 -19.41 -22.83 9.12
C ALA A 11 -18.15 -22.59 8.29
N ALA A 12 -17.26 -21.70 8.76
CA ALA A 12 -15.99 -21.42 8.13
C ALA A 12 -15.07 -22.65 8.13
N GLU A 13 -14.87 -23.31 9.27
CA GLU A 13 -14.04 -24.53 9.37
C GLU A 13 -14.57 -25.66 8.48
N LYS A 14 -15.90 -25.84 8.42
CA LYS A 14 -16.52 -26.83 7.55
C LYS A 14 -16.25 -26.55 6.07
N ALA A 15 -16.50 -25.32 5.62
CA ALA A 15 -16.30 -24.94 4.22
C ALA A 15 -14.83 -25.04 3.81
N ILE A 16 -13.91 -24.64 4.68
CA ILE A 16 -12.46 -24.77 4.47
C ILE A 16 -12.05 -26.24 4.36
N LYS A 17 -12.56 -27.11 5.24
CA LYS A 17 -12.28 -28.56 5.18
C LYS A 17 -12.78 -29.20 3.87
N GLU A 18 -13.85 -28.65 3.29
CA GLU A 18 -14.39 -29.07 1.99
C GLU A 18 -13.62 -28.45 0.79
N GLY A 19 -12.56 -27.66 1.04
CA GLY A 19 -11.77 -26.98 0.00
C GLY A 19 -12.52 -25.83 -0.68
N LYS A 20 -13.59 -25.33 -0.05
CA LYS A 20 -14.43 -24.28 -0.63
C LYS A 20 -13.97 -22.90 -0.17
N PRO A 21 -13.84 -21.92 -1.08
CA PRO A 21 -13.50 -20.56 -0.69
C PRO A 21 -14.65 -19.95 0.12
N ILE A 22 -14.31 -19.18 1.15
CA ILE A 22 -15.29 -18.59 2.07
C ILE A 22 -15.33 -17.06 1.98
N HIS A 23 -16.52 -16.51 2.24
CA HIS A 23 -16.76 -15.08 2.42
C HIS A 23 -17.36 -14.88 3.82
N ILE A 24 -16.60 -14.27 4.72
CA ILE A 24 -17.04 -14.01 6.09
C ILE A 24 -17.82 -12.68 6.08
N VAL A 25 -19.15 -12.80 6.03
CA VAL A 25 -20.08 -11.65 5.96
C VAL A 25 -20.52 -11.16 7.35
N GLY A 26 -20.01 -11.75 8.42
CA GLY A 26 -20.28 -11.32 9.79
C GLY A 26 -19.77 -12.28 10.86
N GLY A 27 -19.81 -11.82 12.11
CA GLY A 27 -19.33 -12.55 13.28
C GLY A 27 -17.89 -12.20 13.66
N LYS A 28 -17.54 -12.42 14.93
CA LYS A 28 -16.19 -12.25 15.48
C LYS A 28 -15.70 -13.60 15.96
N PHE A 29 -14.79 -14.23 15.22
CA PHE A 29 -14.24 -15.53 15.59
C PHE A 29 -12.82 -15.72 15.08
N ALA A 30 -12.10 -16.63 15.72
CA ALA A 30 -10.75 -17.01 15.35
C ALA A 30 -10.75 -18.33 14.56
N LEU A 31 -9.99 -18.37 13.47
CA LEU A 31 -9.73 -19.56 12.67
C LEU A 31 -8.31 -20.05 12.91
N ALA A 32 -8.15 -21.34 13.17
CA ALA A 32 -6.85 -21.99 13.25
C ALA A 32 -6.76 -22.97 12.07
N LEU A 33 -5.88 -22.67 11.11
CA LEU A 33 -5.71 -23.50 9.92
C LEU A 33 -4.28 -24.03 9.90
N VAL A 34 -4.10 -25.32 9.63
CA VAL A 34 -2.79 -25.98 9.64
C VAL A 34 -2.60 -26.71 8.31
N GLY A 35 -1.47 -26.45 7.63
CA GLY A 35 -1.10 -27.19 6.41
C GLY A 35 -1.97 -26.90 5.19
N LEU A 36 -2.57 -25.71 5.12
CA LEU A 36 -3.33 -25.27 3.95
C LEU A 36 -2.46 -24.34 3.10
N GLY A 37 -2.27 -24.68 1.83
CA GLY A 37 -1.69 -23.79 0.82
C GLY A 37 -2.79 -22.97 0.14
N ASP A 38 -2.49 -21.71 -0.15
CA ASP A 38 -3.30 -20.77 -0.95
C ASP A 38 -4.75 -20.58 -0.47
N ILE A 39 -4.89 -19.78 0.60
CA ILE A 39 -6.18 -19.46 1.21
C ILE A 39 -6.58 -18.01 0.87
N ASP A 40 -7.70 -17.84 0.18
CA ASP A 40 -8.34 -16.54 -0.04
C ASP A 40 -9.53 -16.35 0.90
N ILE A 41 -9.43 -15.43 1.86
CA ILE A 41 -10.51 -15.13 2.80
C ILE A 41 -10.93 -13.68 2.62
N HIS A 42 -12.21 -13.47 2.31
CA HIS A 42 -12.79 -12.13 2.25
C HIS A 42 -13.59 -11.87 3.53
N VAL A 43 -13.34 -10.73 4.17
CA VAL A 43 -13.96 -10.34 5.44
C VAL A 43 -14.57 -8.95 5.34
N SER A 44 -15.76 -8.80 5.91
CA SER A 44 -16.37 -7.50 6.24
C SER A 44 -16.43 -7.27 7.76
N ALA A 45 -15.58 -7.96 8.51
CA ALA A 45 -15.60 -8.04 9.97
C ALA A 45 -14.19 -8.30 10.53
N ASP A 46 -14.03 -8.10 11.85
CA ASP A 46 -12.80 -8.43 12.57
C ASP A 46 -12.59 -9.94 12.65
N VAL A 47 -11.57 -10.43 11.92
CA VAL A 47 -11.20 -11.85 11.91
C VAL A 47 -9.75 -12.00 12.33
N SER A 48 -9.51 -12.95 13.24
CA SER A 48 -8.17 -13.38 13.63
C SER A 48 -7.89 -14.78 13.06
N ILE A 49 -6.76 -14.96 12.40
CA ILE A 49 -6.37 -16.23 11.80
C ILE A 49 -5.00 -16.63 12.35
N SER A 50 -4.83 -17.91 12.69
CA SER A 50 -3.56 -18.51 13.06
C SER A 50 -3.22 -19.64 12.09
N LEU A 51 -2.01 -19.60 11.53
CA LEU A 51 -1.56 -20.45 10.42
C LEU A 51 -0.16 -21.01 10.68
N THR A 52 0.21 -22.09 9.98
CA THR A 52 1.57 -22.65 9.97
C THR A 52 1.93 -23.07 8.55
N ASP A 53 3.13 -22.71 8.11
CA ASP A 53 3.65 -23.01 6.76
C ASP A 53 2.67 -22.64 5.65
N THR A 54 2.21 -21.39 5.64
CA THR A 54 1.08 -20.97 4.81
C THR A 54 1.42 -19.81 3.87
N ARG A 55 0.82 -19.87 2.68
CA ARG A 55 0.71 -18.75 1.73
C ARG A 55 -0.79 -18.47 1.58
N GLY A 56 -1.21 -17.23 1.78
CA GLY A 56 -2.63 -16.90 1.77
C GLY A 56 -2.88 -15.41 1.85
N VAL A 57 -4.01 -14.98 1.31
CA VAL A 57 -4.43 -13.59 1.23
C VAL A 57 -5.74 -13.39 2.00
N LEU A 58 -5.72 -12.47 2.95
CA LEU A 58 -6.92 -11.95 3.59
C LEU A 58 -7.27 -10.61 2.96
N VAL A 59 -8.52 -10.46 2.52
CA VAL A 59 -9.04 -9.22 1.94
C VAL A 59 -10.15 -8.68 2.83
N ALA A 60 -9.95 -7.52 3.42
CA ALA A 60 -10.95 -6.79 4.19
C ALA A 60 -11.46 -5.57 3.40
N LYS A 61 -12.77 -5.41 3.28
CA LYS A 61 -13.42 -4.41 2.40
C LYS A 61 -14.26 -3.35 3.12
N ALA A 62 -14.12 -3.27 4.44
CA ALA A 62 -14.81 -2.30 5.29
C ALA A 62 -13.92 -2.00 6.50
N ASP A 63 -14.35 -1.06 7.35
CA ASP A 63 -13.71 -0.77 8.64
C ASP A 63 -13.50 -2.06 9.42
N SER A 64 -12.23 -2.46 9.56
CA SER A 64 -11.88 -3.76 10.13
C SER A 64 -10.47 -3.79 10.68
N SER A 65 -10.26 -4.68 11.64
CA SER A 65 -8.96 -4.92 12.28
C SER A 65 -8.55 -6.39 12.11
N PRO A 66 -8.37 -6.87 10.87
CA PRO A 66 -8.00 -8.25 10.64
C PRO A 66 -6.61 -8.55 11.20
N ARG A 67 -6.44 -9.73 11.77
CA ARG A 67 -5.19 -10.17 12.37
C ARG A 67 -4.77 -11.52 11.83
N ILE A 68 -3.53 -11.64 11.38
CA ILE A 68 -2.92 -12.92 11.01
C ILE A 68 -1.75 -13.20 11.94
N VAL A 69 -1.65 -14.44 12.42
CA VAL A 69 -0.48 -14.98 13.11
C VAL A 69 0.03 -16.19 12.35
N THR A 70 1.30 -16.21 11.95
CA THR A 70 1.90 -17.36 11.26
C THR A 70 3.17 -17.84 11.93
N TRP A 71 3.44 -19.14 11.78
CA TRP A 71 4.65 -19.83 12.24
C TRP A 71 5.30 -20.59 11.07
N GLY A 72 6.60 -20.92 11.18
CA GLY A 72 7.31 -21.67 10.16
C GLY A 72 7.62 -20.87 8.90
N THR A 73 7.51 -21.50 7.73
CA THR A 73 7.82 -20.87 6.43
C THR A 73 6.56 -20.28 5.81
N SER A 74 6.29 -18.99 6.04
CA SER A 74 5.00 -18.37 5.67
C SER A 74 5.13 -17.09 4.85
N SER A 75 4.15 -16.83 3.97
CA SER A 75 4.03 -15.57 3.22
C SER A 75 2.59 -15.06 3.28
N PRO A 76 2.12 -14.63 4.47
CA PRO A 76 0.77 -14.11 4.63
C PRO A 76 0.63 -12.72 4.01
N SER A 77 -0.52 -12.45 3.40
CA SER A 77 -0.86 -11.13 2.90
C SER A 77 -2.19 -10.64 3.47
N ILE A 78 -2.27 -9.35 3.81
CA ILE A 78 -3.52 -8.67 4.12
C ILE A 78 -3.72 -7.51 3.15
N MET A 79 -4.89 -7.41 2.55
CA MET A 79 -5.36 -6.24 1.81
C MET A 79 -6.54 -5.62 2.57
N THR A 80 -6.46 -4.34 2.93
CA THR A 80 -7.58 -3.60 3.55
C THR A 80 -7.95 -2.32 2.79
N ARG A 81 -9.19 -1.86 2.98
CA ARG A 81 -9.65 -0.52 2.57
C ARG A 81 -10.30 0.22 3.75
N ASP A 82 -10.69 1.48 3.53
CA ASP A 82 -11.39 2.31 4.49
C ASP A 82 -10.57 2.52 5.79
N THR A 83 -11.24 2.67 6.93
CA THR A 83 -10.56 2.89 8.22
C THR A 83 -10.20 1.55 8.86
N SER A 84 -9.05 1.00 8.48
CA SER A 84 -8.62 -0.33 8.91
C SER A 84 -7.34 -0.34 9.75
N SER A 85 -7.23 -1.31 10.66
CA SER A 85 -6.03 -1.52 11.50
C SER A 85 -5.51 -2.96 11.37
N PRO A 86 -5.03 -3.37 10.17
CA PRO A 86 -4.58 -4.74 9.95
C PRO A 86 -3.27 -5.04 10.69
N SER A 87 -3.15 -6.26 11.21
CA SER A 87 -1.93 -6.71 11.89
C SER A 87 -1.49 -8.10 11.43
N ILE A 88 -0.20 -8.24 11.14
CA ILE A 88 0.44 -9.55 10.93
C ILE A 88 1.51 -9.78 11.99
N GLU A 89 1.52 -10.97 12.59
CA GLU A 89 2.64 -11.49 13.40
C GLU A 89 3.21 -12.74 12.72
N THR A 90 4.49 -12.75 12.39
CA THR A 90 5.16 -13.93 11.81
C THR A 90 6.37 -14.35 12.63
N ARG A 91 6.71 -15.64 12.59
CA ARG A 91 7.90 -16.22 13.22
C ARG A 91 8.65 -17.10 12.22
N ASP A 92 9.93 -17.34 12.51
CA ASP A 92 10.88 -18.13 11.70
C ASP A 92 11.23 -17.48 10.35
N THR A 93 10.91 -18.13 9.22
CA THR A 93 11.27 -17.64 7.87
C THR A 93 10.03 -17.15 7.16
N SER A 94 9.82 -15.83 7.09
CA SER A 94 8.55 -15.32 6.57
C SER A 94 8.67 -14.07 5.69
N SER A 95 7.77 -13.94 4.72
CA SER A 95 7.65 -12.75 3.86
C SER A 95 6.23 -12.17 3.94
N PRO A 96 5.85 -11.55 5.08
CA PRO A 96 4.52 -10.98 5.24
C PRO A 96 4.36 -9.67 4.47
N SER A 97 3.17 -9.45 3.90
CA SER A 97 2.82 -8.20 3.22
C SER A 97 1.49 -7.63 3.71
N ILE A 98 1.40 -6.31 3.85
CA ILE A 98 0.13 -5.62 4.03
C ILE A 98 -0.02 -4.55 2.94
N GLU A 99 -1.14 -4.56 2.24
CA GLU A 99 -1.59 -3.45 1.40
C GLU A 99 -2.80 -2.78 2.06
N THR A 100 -2.73 -1.48 2.28
CA THR A 100 -3.85 -0.71 2.84
C THR A 100 -4.26 0.43 1.92
N ARG A 101 -5.53 0.78 2.00
CA ARG A 101 -6.11 2.01 1.43
C ARG A 101 -6.71 2.91 2.52
N ASP A 102 -6.98 4.16 2.16
CA ASP A 102 -7.55 5.24 2.97
C ASP A 102 -6.82 5.48 4.31
N THR A 103 -7.57 5.84 5.37
CA THR A 103 -7.04 6.12 6.71
C THR A 103 -6.77 4.83 7.49
N SER A 104 -5.76 4.06 7.06
CA SER A 104 -5.37 2.80 7.69
C SER A 104 -4.13 2.90 8.60
N SER A 105 -4.06 2.05 9.63
CA SER A 105 -2.94 1.93 10.57
C SER A 105 -2.37 0.50 10.58
N PRO A 106 -1.64 0.08 9.53
CA PRO A 106 -1.09 -1.28 9.42
C PRO A 106 0.09 -1.54 10.35
N ARG A 107 0.22 -2.79 10.81
CA ARG A 107 1.36 -3.24 11.63
C ARG A 107 1.82 -4.65 11.29
N ILE A 108 3.12 -4.82 11.06
CA ILE A 108 3.76 -6.14 10.94
C ILE A 108 4.76 -6.33 12.07
N VAL A 109 4.73 -7.48 12.72
CA VAL A 109 5.74 -7.95 13.69
C VAL A 109 6.35 -9.23 13.17
N THR A 110 7.67 -9.29 13.09
CA THR A 110 8.39 -10.47 12.63
C THR A 110 9.42 -10.92 13.65
N TRP A 111 9.69 -12.22 13.68
CA TRP A 111 10.78 -12.85 14.41
C TRP A 111 11.52 -13.82 13.48
N GLY A 112 12.84 -13.97 13.63
CA GLY A 112 13.65 -14.83 12.78
C GLY A 112 14.11 -14.15 11.49
N THR A 113 14.23 -14.91 10.41
CA THR A 113 14.69 -14.42 9.10
C THR A 113 13.50 -14.00 8.25
N SER A 114 13.08 -12.74 8.35
CA SER A 114 11.86 -12.27 7.68
C SER A 114 12.08 -11.05 6.79
N SER A 115 11.27 -10.96 5.72
CA SER A 115 11.24 -9.85 4.76
C SER A 115 9.85 -9.19 4.71
N PRO A 116 9.49 -8.35 5.70
CA PRO A 116 8.19 -7.71 5.77
C PRO A 116 8.05 -6.55 4.77
N SER A 117 6.84 -6.36 4.23
CA SER A 117 6.50 -5.19 3.40
C SER A 117 5.14 -4.60 3.76
N ILE A 118 5.04 -3.27 3.79
CA ILE A 118 3.77 -2.55 3.96
C ILE A 118 3.67 -1.53 2.82
N ASN A 119 2.57 -1.59 2.06
CA ASN A 119 2.22 -0.62 1.04
C ASN A 119 0.92 0.09 1.46
N ASN A 120 0.93 1.41 1.50
CA ASN A 120 -0.26 2.20 1.72
C ASN A 120 -0.56 2.99 0.44
N SER A 121 -1.52 2.48 -0.35
CA SER A 121 -1.81 2.99 -1.69
C SER A 121 -2.63 4.28 -1.71
N ASP A 122 -3.26 4.65 -0.59
CA ASP A 122 -4.15 5.81 -0.48
C ASP A 122 -3.78 6.69 0.72
N ASN A 123 -2.49 6.98 0.90
CA ASN A 123 -2.20 8.33 1.39
C ASN A 123 -2.33 9.24 0.17
N PRO A 124 -3.48 9.90 -0.10
CA PRO A 124 -3.53 10.87 -1.18
C PRO A 124 -2.51 11.93 -0.80
N VAL A 125 -1.34 11.91 -1.44
CA VAL A 125 -0.35 12.96 -1.23
C VAL A 125 -1.05 14.23 -1.71
N PRO A 126 -1.53 15.09 -0.80
CA PRO A 126 -2.46 16.14 -1.18
C PRO A 126 -1.74 17.06 -2.15
N LEU A 127 -2.38 17.46 -3.25
CA LEU A 127 -1.75 18.36 -4.22
C LEU A 127 -1.24 19.59 -3.48
N ILE A 128 0.05 19.88 -3.64
CA ILE A 128 0.61 21.13 -3.16
C ILE A 128 0.43 22.15 -4.27
N PHE A 129 -0.25 23.24 -3.95
CA PHE A 129 -0.35 24.40 -4.82
C PHE A 129 0.48 25.54 -4.23
N LEU A 130 1.51 25.99 -4.96
CA LEU A 130 2.31 27.14 -4.59
C LEU A 130 1.95 28.30 -5.52
N SER A 131 1.45 29.37 -4.93
CA SER A 131 1.10 30.62 -5.61
C SER A 131 2.05 31.75 -5.22
N GLY A 132 2.00 32.87 -5.95
CA GLY A 132 2.87 34.03 -5.71
C GLY A 132 4.25 33.95 -6.38
N PHE A 133 4.49 32.89 -7.16
CA PHE A 133 5.63 32.77 -8.06
C PHE A 133 5.27 33.32 -9.46
N ARG A 134 6.27 33.45 -10.35
CA ARG A 134 6.07 33.84 -11.75
C ARG A 134 5.11 32.89 -12.49
N TRP A 135 5.11 31.61 -12.11
CA TRP A 135 4.17 30.61 -12.56
C TRP A 135 3.63 29.83 -11.36
N ASP A 136 2.35 29.48 -11.43
CA ASP A 136 1.75 28.58 -10.45
C ASP A 136 2.43 27.21 -10.50
N ILE A 137 2.66 26.63 -9.33
CA ILE A 137 3.31 25.33 -9.18
C ILE A 137 2.34 24.36 -8.54
N THR A 138 2.06 23.25 -9.21
CA THR A 138 1.27 22.15 -8.68
C THR A 138 2.13 20.91 -8.53
N ILE A 139 2.18 20.30 -7.35
CA ILE A 139 3.00 19.11 -7.08
C ILE A 139 2.10 17.98 -6.58
N SER A 140 2.06 16.88 -7.35
CA SER A 140 1.43 15.62 -6.95
C SER A 140 2.43 14.71 -6.25
N ALA A 141 2.08 13.42 -6.05
CA ALA A 141 2.98 12.43 -5.46
C ALA A 141 4.26 12.23 -6.29
N THR A 142 4.14 12.27 -7.63
CA THR A 142 5.21 11.89 -8.58
C THR A 142 5.43 12.90 -9.70
N ARG A 143 4.58 13.93 -9.83
CA ARG A 143 4.64 14.93 -10.89
C ARG A 143 4.67 16.35 -10.34
N MET A 144 5.19 17.25 -11.15
CA MET A 144 5.15 18.68 -10.89
C MET A 144 4.78 19.43 -12.17
N ALA A 145 3.88 20.39 -12.04
CA ALA A 145 3.58 21.34 -13.09
C ALA A 145 4.09 22.73 -12.67
N ILE A 146 4.79 23.42 -13.56
CA ILE A 146 5.21 24.82 -13.41
C ILE A 146 4.67 25.56 -14.62
N GLY A 147 3.60 26.33 -14.44
CA GLY A 147 2.87 26.95 -15.55
C GLY A 147 2.33 25.89 -16.51
N CYS A 148 2.68 25.97 -17.80
CA CYS A 148 2.24 25.02 -18.82
C CYS A 148 3.09 23.74 -18.92
N GLN A 149 4.22 23.67 -18.20
CA GLN A 149 5.13 22.52 -18.23
C GLN A 149 4.73 21.52 -17.15
N ASP A 150 4.31 20.31 -17.54
CA ASP A 150 3.93 19.21 -16.63
C ASP A 150 4.82 17.99 -16.90
N HIS A 151 5.67 17.66 -15.94
CA HIS A 151 6.62 16.55 -16.04
C HIS A 151 6.68 15.75 -14.72
N GLU A 152 7.16 14.53 -14.80
CA GLU A 152 7.52 13.74 -13.62
C GLU A 152 8.62 14.43 -12.80
N LEU A 153 8.63 14.21 -11.48
CA LEU A 153 9.66 14.75 -10.59
C LEU A 153 11.06 14.29 -11.02
N THR A 154 11.23 13.01 -11.36
CA THR A 154 12.47 12.45 -11.92
C THR A 154 12.98 13.25 -13.11
N ARG A 155 12.07 13.49 -14.06
CA ARG A 155 12.34 14.21 -15.30
C ARG A 155 12.72 15.66 -15.02
N TRP A 156 11.97 16.35 -14.17
CA TRP A 156 12.31 17.70 -13.71
C TRP A 156 13.74 17.80 -13.16
N TRP A 157 14.14 16.85 -12.32
CA TRP A 157 15.47 16.88 -11.71
C TRP A 157 16.60 16.61 -12.70
N SER A 158 16.31 15.89 -13.79
CA SER A 158 17.26 15.55 -14.86
C SER A 158 17.43 16.62 -15.95
N PHE A 159 16.57 17.63 -16.03
CA PHE A 159 16.69 18.64 -17.07
C PHE A 159 17.99 19.44 -16.95
N ASP A 160 18.68 19.58 -18.08
CA ASP A 160 19.81 20.49 -18.23
C ASP A 160 19.32 21.93 -18.46
N ASP A 161 20.25 22.88 -18.31
CA ASP A 161 19.95 24.31 -18.39
C ASP A 161 19.39 24.69 -19.76
N HIS A 162 19.90 24.10 -20.85
CA HIS A 162 19.45 24.40 -22.21
C HIS A 162 17.99 23.96 -22.44
N HIS A 163 17.61 22.79 -21.93
CA HIS A 163 16.23 22.32 -22.02
C HIS A 163 15.27 23.22 -21.22
N ILE A 164 15.69 23.72 -20.06
CA ILE A 164 14.90 24.66 -19.27
C ILE A 164 14.80 26.03 -19.97
N GLU A 165 15.87 26.55 -20.56
CA GLU A 165 15.84 27.81 -21.33
C GLU A 165 14.86 27.77 -22.51
N GLN A 166 14.66 26.60 -23.11
CA GLN A 166 13.70 26.41 -24.20
C GLN A 166 12.24 26.45 -23.75
N MET A 167 11.95 26.26 -22.45
CA MET A 167 10.57 26.25 -21.94
C MET A 167 9.95 27.64 -21.92
N ASP A 168 10.71 28.65 -21.51
CA ASP A 168 10.34 30.06 -21.50
C ASP A 168 11.57 30.95 -21.29
N SER A 169 11.51 32.19 -21.81
CA SER A 169 12.54 33.22 -21.65
C SER A 169 13.02 33.47 -20.21
N HIS A 170 12.19 33.24 -19.19
CA HIS A 170 12.54 33.43 -17.78
C HIS A 170 12.71 32.11 -17.00
N ALA A 171 12.58 30.96 -17.67
CA ALA A 171 12.52 29.65 -17.00
C ALA A 171 13.83 29.29 -16.30
N LEU A 172 14.99 29.54 -16.93
CA LEU A 172 16.28 29.13 -16.36
C LEU A 172 16.62 29.90 -15.07
N GLU A 173 16.40 31.21 -15.06
CA GLU A 173 16.64 32.06 -13.89
C GLU A 173 15.75 31.59 -12.72
N PHE A 174 14.46 31.40 -12.99
CA PHE A 174 13.51 30.89 -12.01
C PHE A 174 13.90 29.50 -11.49
N TRP A 175 14.27 28.59 -12.38
CA TRP A 175 14.63 27.23 -12.03
C TRP A 175 15.86 27.19 -11.11
N ARG A 176 16.92 27.92 -11.46
CA ARG A 176 18.13 28.00 -10.63
C ARG A 176 17.86 28.58 -9.25
N ALA A 177 16.96 29.56 -9.13
CA ALA A 177 16.59 30.15 -7.84
C ALA A 177 15.72 29.22 -6.97
N ASN A 178 14.86 28.39 -7.57
CA ASN A 178 13.81 27.66 -6.85
C ASN A 178 14.01 26.13 -6.78
N LYS A 179 14.87 25.53 -7.60
CA LYS A 179 15.07 24.07 -7.68
C LYS A 179 15.31 23.43 -6.31
N ALA A 180 16.23 23.99 -5.52
CA ALA A 180 16.55 23.46 -4.20
C ALA A 180 15.36 23.51 -3.22
N HIS A 181 14.56 24.58 -3.27
CA HIS A 181 13.36 24.72 -2.45
C HIS A 181 12.28 23.70 -2.83
N LEU A 182 12.06 23.50 -4.13
CA LEU A 182 11.10 22.52 -4.65
C LEU A 182 11.52 21.09 -4.27
N GLN A 183 12.82 20.78 -4.35
CA GLN A 183 13.36 19.50 -3.88
C GLN A 183 13.15 19.30 -2.38
N ALA A 184 13.38 20.34 -1.56
CA ALA A 184 13.15 20.29 -0.12
C ALA A 184 11.67 20.07 0.23
N ILE A 185 10.75 20.75 -0.45
CA ILE A 185 9.29 20.55 -0.29
C ILE A 185 8.91 19.11 -0.64
N CYS A 186 9.42 18.59 -1.76
CA CYS A 186 9.15 17.21 -2.18
C CYS A 186 9.65 16.20 -1.14
N ALA A 187 10.90 16.35 -0.67
CA ALA A 187 11.48 15.49 0.35
C ALA A 187 10.72 15.54 1.68
N ALA A 188 10.39 16.74 2.17
CA ALA A 188 9.69 16.94 3.45
C ALA A 188 8.26 16.40 3.44
N THR A 189 7.65 16.23 2.27
CA THR A 189 6.25 15.81 2.11
C THR A 189 6.11 14.41 1.53
N GLY A 190 7.20 13.65 1.44
CA GLY A 190 7.18 12.26 0.97
C GLY A 190 6.89 12.09 -0.52
N ARG A 191 7.15 13.10 -1.35
CA ARG A 191 6.99 13.02 -2.81
C ARG A 191 8.20 12.38 -3.44
N VAL A 192 7.97 11.32 -4.20
CA VAL A 192 9.03 10.43 -4.65
C VAL A 192 9.28 10.65 -6.14
N ALA A 193 10.54 10.87 -6.50
CA ALA A 193 11.00 10.78 -7.86
C ALA A 193 11.24 9.29 -8.19
N THR A 194 10.16 8.52 -8.36
CA THR A 194 10.26 7.14 -8.84
C THR A 194 10.35 7.14 -10.35
N ALA A 195 11.39 6.53 -10.91
CA ALA A 195 11.33 6.04 -12.28
C ALA A 195 10.51 4.75 -12.22
N GLU A 196 9.21 4.83 -12.47
CA GLU A 196 8.45 3.62 -12.78
C GLU A 196 8.94 3.12 -14.13
N ALA A 197 9.75 2.07 -14.08
CA ALA A 197 9.93 1.18 -15.20
C ALA A 197 8.56 0.60 -15.54
N VAL A 198 7.99 1.08 -16.64
CA VAL A 198 6.94 0.40 -17.37
C VAL A 198 7.49 -0.96 -17.80
N GLU A 199 7.07 -2.04 -17.13
CA GLU A 199 7.13 -3.37 -17.73
C GLU A 199 5.81 -3.66 -18.45
N ALA A 200 5.91 -3.47 -19.77
CA ALA A 200 5.33 -4.21 -20.90
C ALA A 200 3.91 -4.82 -20.79
#